data_AF-A0AAD8YMC5-F1
#
_entry.id   AF-A0AAD8YMC5-F1
#
_cell.length_a   1.000
_cell.length_b   1.000
_cell.length_c   1.000
_cell.angle_alpha   90.00
_cell.angle_beta   90.00
_cell.angle_gamma   90.00
#
_symmetry.space_group_name_H-M   'P 1'
#
loop_
_entity.id
_entity.type
_entity.pdbx_description
1 polymer ?
#
loop_
_entity_poly.entity_id
_entity_poly.type
_entity_poly.pdbx_seq_one_letter_code
_entity_poly.pdbx_strand_id
1 'polypeptide(L)'
;MTISQPKPPSSITHQRQPISNHIQSTRMNDNNNRTSSNSDYYAAADEESSSPASPPLSWSFADVGKTRLISRDNSQHATDEVFNSLSHLSACMLSILGTTLLIARSSSPANAWKIVSFSIYGASLIFLFGCSTLHHAINASAEVEARLRMLDYLAIYPLIAGTFTPFCLVFLHDSVIGWSFLGVAWLLSAVGMIMTAKFGPELIPKWMSMTMYITIGWLGGFLALYIIPYIGLSGLFVFVLGGVCYTVGGYVYSSEQPNPYPGKFGFHEIWHCFVILAAFFHFAVMFWWVVPWQP
;
A
#
# COMPACT_ATOMS: atom_id res chain seq x y z
N MET A 1 61.38 35.89 -30.12
CA MET A 1 60.11 35.14 -30.11
C MET A 1 59.13 35.89 -29.22
N THR A 2 58.58 36.99 -29.73
CA THR A 2 57.51 37.78 -29.09
C THR A 2 56.97 38.70 -30.17
N ILE A 3 55.76 38.44 -30.65
CA ILE A 3 55.04 39.32 -31.59
C ILE A 3 53.72 39.69 -30.92
N SER A 4 53.51 41.00 -30.80
CA SER A 4 52.38 41.68 -30.18
C SER A 4 51.08 41.47 -30.95
N GLN A 5 49.98 41.25 -30.23
CA GLN A 5 48.62 41.27 -30.76
C GLN A 5 48.07 42.72 -30.77
N PRO A 6 47.32 43.15 -31.81
CA PRO A 6 46.57 44.41 -31.82
C PRO A 6 45.14 44.30 -31.21
N LYS A 7 44.60 45.45 -30.77
CA LYS A 7 43.30 45.65 -30.06
C LYS A 7 42.15 46.06 -31.04
N PRO A 8 40.88 46.29 -30.59
CA PRO A 8 39.64 45.54 -30.92
C PRO A 8 38.64 46.32 -31.83
N PRO A 9 37.38 45.85 -32.02
CA PRO A 9 36.25 46.77 -31.77
C PRO A 9 34.94 46.18 -31.21
N SER A 10 34.28 47.02 -30.40
CA SER A 10 32.85 47.30 -30.08
C SER A 10 31.76 46.21 -29.97
N SER A 11 31.02 46.35 -28.87
CA SER A 11 29.72 45.79 -28.47
C SER A 11 28.55 46.05 -29.44
N ILE A 12 27.66 45.08 -29.59
CA ILE A 12 26.25 45.31 -29.96
C ILE A 12 25.35 44.46 -29.04
N THR A 13 24.61 45.16 -28.18
CA THR A 13 23.60 44.63 -27.27
C THR A 13 22.26 44.60 -28.01
N HIS A 14 21.66 43.42 -28.22
CA HIS A 14 20.30 43.34 -28.75
C HIS A 14 19.27 43.46 -27.61
N GLN A 15 18.70 44.65 -27.43
CA GLN A 15 17.41 44.83 -26.75
C GLN A 15 16.28 44.29 -27.65
N ARG A 16 15.47 43.36 -27.15
CA ARG A 16 14.12 43.09 -27.67
C ARG A 16 13.09 43.66 -26.71
N GLN A 17 12.19 44.50 -27.22
CA GLN A 17 11.04 45.05 -26.52
C GLN A 17 9.97 43.98 -26.24
N PRO A 18 9.19 44.08 -25.15
CA PRO A 18 8.04 43.22 -24.94
C PRO A 18 6.80 43.78 -25.65
N ILE A 19 6.09 42.90 -26.37
CA ILE A 19 4.77 43.17 -26.96
C ILE A 19 3.73 43.05 -25.84
N SER A 20 3.06 44.16 -25.53
CA SER A 20 1.86 44.18 -24.70
C SER A 20 0.66 43.69 -25.49
N ASN A 21 -0.20 42.86 -24.90
CA ASN A 21 -1.61 42.84 -25.25
C ASN A 21 -2.48 42.55 -24.02
N HIS A 22 -3.36 43.52 -23.75
CA HIS A 22 -4.44 43.49 -22.78
C HIS A 22 -5.49 42.45 -23.16
N ILE A 23 -5.88 41.58 -22.21
CA ILE A 23 -7.26 41.09 -22.10
C ILE A 23 -7.68 41.17 -20.63
N GLN A 24 -8.73 41.93 -20.39
CA GLN A 24 -9.29 42.25 -19.09
C GLN A 24 -10.50 41.36 -18.82
N SER A 25 -10.49 40.73 -17.64
CA SER A 25 -11.59 40.23 -16.80
C SER A 25 -12.83 39.58 -17.44
N THR A 26 -13.06 38.32 -17.07
CA THR A 26 -14.37 37.91 -16.54
C THR A 26 -14.14 37.08 -15.28
N ARG A 27 -14.49 37.65 -14.13
CA ARG A 27 -14.58 36.95 -12.84
C ARG A 27 -15.73 35.93 -12.94
N MET A 28 -15.43 34.65 -12.84
CA MET A 28 -16.28 33.70 -12.12
C MET A 28 -15.54 33.34 -10.84
N ASN A 29 -15.89 34.09 -9.79
CA ASN A 29 -15.50 33.85 -8.43
C ASN A 29 -16.58 32.90 -7.88
N ASP A 30 -16.23 31.63 -7.63
CA ASP A 30 -16.85 30.72 -6.65
C ASP A 30 -16.27 29.30 -6.85
N ASN A 31 -15.05 29.07 -6.33
CA ASN A 31 -14.56 27.74 -5.87
C ASN A 31 -13.10 27.72 -5.35
N ASN A 32 -12.38 28.84 -5.33
CA ASN A 32 -10.93 28.84 -5.06
C ASN A 32 -10.47 28.74 -3.60
N ASN A 33 -11.37 28.58 -2.62
CA ASN A 33 -10.96 28.62 -1.20
C ASN A 33 -10.50 27.27 -0.62
N ARG A 34 -10.60 26.15 -1.35
CA ARG A 34 -10.07 24.84 -0.91
C ARG A 34 -8.80 24.41 -1.62
N THR A 35 -8.51 24.95 -2.80
CA THR A 35 -7.34 24.58 -3.59
C THR A 35 -6.09 25.40 -3.23
N SER A 36 -6.25 26.63 -2.71
CA SER A 36 -5.10 27.46 -2.32
C SER A 36 -4.33 26.85 -1.14
N SER A 37 -5.00 26.35 -0.10
CA SER A 37 -4.33 25.78 1.08
C SER A 37 -3.50 24.53 0.76
N ASN A 38 -3.96 23.71 -0.18
CA ASN A 38 -3.22 22.52 -0.61
C ASN A 38 -1.98 22.94 -1.42
N SER A 39 -2.15 23.89 -2.36
CA SER A 39 -1.05 24.41 -3.17
C SER A 39 0.05 25.05 -2.32
N ASP A 40 -0.33 25.82 -1.31
CA ASP A 40 0.62 26.51 -0.43
C ASP A 40 1.41 25.54 0.47
N TYR A 41 0.77 24.45 0.92
CA TYR A 41 1.42 23.40 1.71
C TYR A 41 2.48 22.65 0.89
N TYR A 42 2.15 22.25 -0.35
CA TYR A 42 3.09 21.53 -1.20
C TYR A 42 4.21 22.44 -1.73
N ALA A 43 3.94 23.72 -1.99
CA ALA A 43 4.98 24.70 -2.33
C ALA A 43 6.00 24.89 -1.19
N ALA A 44 5.55 24.90 0.07
CA ALA A 44 6.45 24.94 1.22
C ALA A 44 7.30 23.65 1.34
N ALA A 45 6.74 22.49 0.99
CA ALA A 45 7.48 21.22 0.97
C ALA A 45 8.60 21.22 -0.08
N ASP A 46 8.38 21.82 -1.25
CA ASP A 46 9.38 21.95 -2.33
C ASP A 46 10.57 22.85 -1.93
N GLU A 47 10.34 23.89 -1.13
CA GLU A 47 11.42 24.77 -0.67
C GLU A 47 12.32 24.08 0.39
N GLU A 48 11.73 23.31 1.30
CA GLU A 48 12.46 22.66 2.40
C GLU A 48 13.15 21.34 1.97
N SER A 49 12.70 20.69 0.88
CA SER A 49 13.34 19.49 0.32
C SER A 49 14.78 19.74 -0.18
N SER A 50 15.19 21.00 -0.30
CA SER A 50 16.54 21.40 -0.70
C SER A 50 17.61 21.20 0.39
N SER A 51 17.21 20.85 1.63
CA SER A 51 18.12 20.51 2.73
C SER A 51 17.75 19.16 3.36
N PRO A 52 18.53 18.08 3.15
CA PRO A 52 18.25 16.82 3.82
C PRO A 52 18.62 16.94 5.30
N ALA A 53 17.60 17.07 6.16
CA ALA A 53 17.80 16.90 7.60
C ALA A 53 18.31 15.48 7.85
N SER A 54 19.49 15.36 8.48
CA SER A 54 20.08 14.07 8.84
C SER A 54 19.09 13.27 9.69
N PRO A 55 18.82 11.98 9.38
CA PRO A 55 17.96 11.17 10.23
C PRO A 55 18.56 11.08 11.64
N PRO A 56 17.73 11.04 12.69
CA PRO A 56 18.22 10.97 14.06
C PRO A 56 19.08 9.72 14.27
N LEU A 57 20.23 9.87 14.94
CA LEU A 57 21.17 8.79 15.25
C LEU A 57 20.59 7.74 16.21
N SER A 58 19.51 8.06 16.92
CA SER A 58 18.83 7.18 17.88
C SER A 58 17.31 7.34 17.78
N TRP A 59 16.59 6.22 17.76
CA TRP A 59 15.12 6.20 17.85
C TRP A 59 14.64 6.64 19.23
N SER A 60 13.57 7.43 19.29
CA SER A 60 12.92 7.86 20.53
C SER A 60 11.39 7.83 20.42
N PHE A 61 10.71 7.47 21.51
CA PHE A 61 9.24 7.63 21.62
C PHE A 61 8.79 9.08 21.42
N ALA A 62 9.65 10.06 21.70
CA ALA A 62 9.36 11.48 21.48
C ALA A 62 9.30 11.86 19.98
N ASP A 63 9.77 10.98 19.10
CA ASP A 63 9.75 11.20 17.65
C ASP A 63 8.51 10.58 16.98
N VAL A 64 7.70 9.82 17.74
CA VAL A 64 6.43 9.28 17.26
C VAL A 64 5.47 10.45 16.99
N GLY A 65 5.00 10.58 15.75
CA GLY A 65 4.05 11.64 15.35
C GLY A 65 4.67 12.92 14.81
N LYS A 66 6.00 12.99 14.67
CA LYS A 66 6.62 14.05 13.89
C LYS A 66 6.34 13.81 12.41
N THR A 67 5.46 14.63 11.82
CA THR A 67 5.19 14.65 10.39
C THR A 67 6.43 15.10 9.61
N ARG A 68 6.82 14.33 8.60
CA ARG A 68 7.84 14.71 7.61
C ARG A 68 7.15 15.40 6.43
N LEU A 69 7.85 16.30 5.76
CA LEU A 69 7.33 16.99 4.56
C LEU A 69 7.23 16.05 3.35
N ILE A 70 8.11 15.05 3.29
CA ILE A 70 8.08 13.95 2.32
C ILE A 70 7.68 12.68 3.08
N SER A 71 6.72 11.93 2.54
CA SER A 71 6.28 10.68 3.14
C SER A 71 7.35 9.58 3.04
N ARG A 72 7.23 8.54 3.87
CA ARG A 72 8.17 7.40 3.85
C ARG A 72 8.14 6.57 2.57
N ASP A 73 7.07 6.72 1.79
CA ASP A 73 6.87 6.06 0.50
C ASP A 73 7.26 6.93 -0.70
N ASN A 74 8.03 8.00 -0.46
CA ASN A 74 8.53 8.97 -1.43
C ASN A 74 7.42 9.76 -2.18
N SER A 75 6.22 9.88 -1.62
CA SER A 75 5.22 10.84 -2.10
C SER A 75 5.60 12.26 -1.70
N GLN A 76 5.27 13.22 -2.57
CA GLN A 76 5.29 14.64 -2.25
C GLN A 76 4.18 15.02 -1.25
N HIS A 77 3.22 14.14 -1.01
CA HIS A 77 2.15 14.36 -0.06
C HIS A 77 2.52 13.80 1.32
N ALA A 78 2.67 14.69 2.29
CA ALA A 78 2.93 14.32 3.68
C ALA A 78 1.83 13.41 4.27
N THR A 79 2.26 12.37 4.98
CA THR A 79 1.44 11.33 5.61
C THR A 79 1.49 11.44 7.14
N ASP A 80 0.41 11.05 7.81
CA ASP A 80 0.36 10.93 9.27
C ASP A 80 0.83 9.52 9.68
N GLU A 81 2.13 9.46 9.99
CA GLU A 81 2.79 8.23 10.42
C GLU A 81 2.21 7.64 11.71
N VAL A 82 1.59 8.45 12.59
CA VAL A 82 0.91 7.94 13.79
C VAL A 82 -0.39 7.26 13.42
N PHE A 83 -1.18 7.85 12.54
CA PHE A 83 -2.39 7.20 12.05
C PHE A 83 -2.04 5.88 11.33
N ASN A 84 -1.06 5.91 10.43
CA ASN A 84 -0.64 4.74 9.66
C ASN A 84 -0.13 3.62 10.58
N SER A 85 0.67 3.96 11.60
CA SER A 85 1.15 3.00 12.61
C SER A 85 0.01 2.42 13.46
N LEU A 86 -0.85 3.27 14.02
CA LEU A 86 -1.90 2.83 14.96
C LEU A 86 -3.01 2.02 14.27
N SER A 87 -3.39 2.41 13.05
CA SER A 87 -4.38 1.70 12.26
C SER A 87 -3.92 0.27 11.96
N HIS A 88 -2.69 0.10 11.47
CA HIS A 88 -2.14 -1.23 11.18
C HIS A 88 -1.75 -2.01 12.44
N LEU A 89 -1.33 -1.36 13.52
CA LEU A 89 -1.12 -2.05 14.80
C LEU A 89 -2.44 -2.65 15.32
N SER A 90 -3.52 -1.88 15.24
CA SER A 90 -4.86 -2.35 15.62
C SER A 90 -5.28 -3.55 14.76
N ALA A 91 -5.06 -3.48 13.45
CA ALA A 91 -5.33 -4.57 12.53
C ALA A 91 -4.46 -5.81 12.80
N CYS A 92 -3.19 -5.62 13.20
CA CYS A 92 -2.31 -6.71 13.61
C CYS A 92 -2.86 -7.44 14.84
N MET A 93 -3.28 -6.70 15.88
CA MET A 93 -3.88 -7.30 17.08
C MET A 93 -5.19 -8.04 16.77
N LEU A 94 -6.04 -7.45 15.93
CA LEU A 94 -7.26 -8.11 15.46
C LEU A 94 -6.96 -9.36 14.62
N SER A 95 -5.87 -9.35 13.84
CA SER A 95 -5.43 -10.51 13.06
C SER A 95 -4.96 -11.66 13.94
N ILE A 96 -4.25 -11.38 15.04
CA ILE A 96 -3.87 -12.39 16.05
C ILE A 96 -5.14 -13.02 16.67
N LEU A 97 -6.08 -12.19 17.11
CA LEU A 97 -7.34 -12.64 17.69
C LEU A 97 -8.14 -13.47 16.68
N GLY A 98 -8.35 -12.95 15.47
CA GLY A 98 -9.07 -13.62 14.40
C GLY A 98 -8.44 -14.97 14.04
N THR A 99 -7.12 -15.03 13.89
CA THR A 99 -6.38 -16.28 13.61
C THR A 99 -6.60 -17.30 14.71
N THR A 100 -6.51 -16.89 15.97
CA THR A 100 -6.75 -17.77 17.12
C THR A 100 -8.17 -18.32 17.10
N LEU A 101 -9.18 -17.49 16.78
CA LEU A 101 -10.57 -17.93 16.67
C LEU A 101 -10.79 -18.95 15.53
N LEU A 102 -10.18 -18.73 14.35
CA LEU A 102 -10.27 -19.65 13.21
C LEU A 102 -9.64 -21.02 13.54
N ILE A 103 -8.45 -21.02 14.14
CA ILE A 103 -7.72 -22.24 14.50
C ILE A 103 -8.45 -22.99 15.63
N ALA A 104 -8.92 -22.28 16.66
CA ALA A 104 -9.63 -22.88 17.78
C ALA A 104 -10.91 -23.59 17.31
N ARG A 105 -11.71 -22.96 16.45
CA ARG A 105 -12.91 -23.59 15.86
C ARG A 105 -12.59 -24.76 14.93
N SER A 106 -11.38 -24.82 14.39
CA SER A 106 -10.94 -25.90 13.51
C SER A 106 -10.33 -27.08 14.26
N SER A 107 -10.20 -26.97 15.59
CA SER A 107 -9.55 -27.97 16.45
C SER A 107 -10.54 -28.93 17.13
N SER A 108 -11.86 -28.72 16.98
CA SER A 108 -12.88 -29.60 17.56
C SER A 108 -14.13 -29.72 16.67
N PRO A 109 -14.32 -30.86 15.95
CA PRO A 109 -13.32 -31.90 15.73
C PRO A 109 -12.13 -31.34 14.94
N ALA A 110 -10.93 -31.87 15.20
CA ALA A 110 -9.72 -31.39 14.55
C ALA A 110 -9.75 -31.66 13.04
N ASN A 111 -9.52 -30.63 12.23
CA ASN A 111 -9.40 -30.72 10.78
C ASN A 111 -8.08 -30.10 10.33
N ALA A 112 -7.15 -30.95 9.85
CA ALA A 112 -5.80 -30.53 9.48
C ALA A 112 -5.79 -29.48 8.36
N TRP A 113 -6.65 -29.63 7.34
CA TRP A 113 -6.73 -28.69 6.23
C TRP A 113 -7.13 -27.29 6.69
N LYS A 114 -8.13 -27.20 7.58
CA LYS A 114 -8.54 -25.92 8.17
C LYS A 114 -7.45 -25.33 9.06
N ILE A 115 -6.86 -26.12 9.95
CA ILE A 115 -5.81 -25.66 10.88
C ILE A 115 -4.61 -25.10 10.10
N VAL A 116 -4.08 -25.85 9.14
CA VAL A 116 -2.92 -25.43 8.34
C VAL A 116 -3.25 -24.19 7.51
N SER A 117 -4.36 -24.19 6.80
CA SER A 117 -4.72 -23.09 5.92
C SER A 117 -5.00 -21.79 6.67
N PHE A 118 -5.71 -21.84 7.80
CA PHE A 118 -5.93 -20.66 8.63
C PHE A 118 -4.67 -20.19 9.36
N SER A 119 -3.74 -21.09 9.66
CA SER A 119 -2.41 -20.70 10.18
C SER A 119 -1.62 -19.92 9.15
N ILE A 120 -1.62 -20.35 7.89
CA ILE A 120 -0.94 -19.66 6.78
C ILE A 120 -1.58 -18.28 6.53
N TYR A 121 -2.91 -18.24 6.40
CA TYR A 121 -3.66 -17.00 6.22
C TYR A 121 -3.47 -16.02 7.39
N GLY A 122 -3.55 -16.53 8.62
CA GLY A 122 -3.38 -15.72 9.81
C GLY A 122 -1.98 -15.18 9.98
N ALA A 123 -0.95 -16.02 9.75
CA ALA A 123 0.44 -15.59 9.80
C ALA A 123 0.75 -14.51 8.76
N SER A 124 0.18 -14.59 7.55
CA SER A 124 0.41 -13.56 6.53
C SER A 124 -0.26 -12.22 6.86
N LEU A 125 -1.45 -12.23 7.48
CA LEU A 125 -2.09 -11.01 8.01
C LEU A 125 -1.24 -10.35 9.10
N ILE A 126 -0.81 -11.14 10.09
CA ILE A 126 0.01 -10.67 11.21
C ILE A 126 1.33 -10.12 10.68
N PHE A 127 1.95 -10.80 9.71
CA PHE A 127 3.18 -10.36 9.07
C PHE A 127 3.02 -9.03 8.35
N LEU A 128 1.99 -8.88 7.49
CA LEU A 128 1.72 -7.63 6.77
C LEU A 128 1.49 -6.46 7.73
N PHE A 129 0.51 -6.59 8.62
CA PHE A 129 0.17 -5.50 9.52
C PHE A 129 1.28 -5.19 10.51
N GLY A 130 2.05 -6.22 10.94
CA GLY A 130 3.24 -6.06 11.76
C GLY A 130 4.35 -5.29 11.03
N CYS A 131 4.72 -5.69 9.82
CA CYS A 131 5.72 -5.00 9.01
C CYS A 131 5.36 -3.54 8.76
N SER A 132 4.10 -3.28 8.39
CA SER A 132 3.63 -1.91 8.15
C SER A 132 3.64 -1.06 9.41
N THR A 133 3.20 -1.62 10.54
CA THR A 133 3.30 -0.93 11.83
C THR A 133 4.73 -0.53 12.13
N LEU A 134 5.69 -1.45 11.97
CA LEU A 134 7.10 -1.17 12.24
C LEU A 134 7.66 -0.12 11.28
N HIS A 135 7.30 -0.19 9.99
CA HIS A 135 7.72 0.79 8.99
C HIS A 135 7.32 2.22 9.33
N HIS A 136 6.07 2.42 9.78
CA HIS A 136 5.56 3.74 10.12
C HIS A 136 5.95 4.20 11.54
N ALA A 137 6.15 3.27 12.48
CA ALA A 137 6.43 3.63 13.87
C ALA A 137 7.92 3.93 14.15
N ILE A 138 8.84 3.34 13.38
CA ILE A 138 10.27 3.38 13.68
C ILE A 138 10.97 4.50 12.87
N ASN A 139 11.34 5.57 13.56
CA ASN A 139 12.32 6.58 13.10
C ASN A 139 13.76 6.12 13.42
N ALA A 140 14.52 5.66 12.42
CA ALA A 140 15.86 5.11 12.63
C ALA A 140 16.85 5.57 11.55
N SER A 141 18.03 4.95 11.48
CA SER A 141 18.99 5.23 10.41
C SER A 141 18.36 4.93 9.04
N ALA A 142 18.81 5.63 8.00
CA ALA A 142 18.31 5.47 6.63
C ALA A 142 18.34 3.99 6.17
N GLU A 143 19.36 3.23 6.59
CA GLU A 143 19.47 1.80 6.29
C GLU A 143 18.34 0.98 6.94
N VAL A 144 18.01 1.25 8.21
CA VAL A 144 16.93 0.55 8.92
C VAL A 144 15.58 0.91 8.31
N GLU A 145 15.35 2.20 8.00
CA GLU A 145 14.11 2.65 7.37
C GLU A 145 13.91 2.02 5.98
N ALA A 146 14.99 1.92 5.18
CA ALA A 146 14.94 1.26 3.88
C ALA A 146 14.62 -0.25 3.98
N ARG A 147 15.17 -0.94 4.98
CA ARG A 147 14.86 -2.36 5.24
C ARG A 147 13.42 -2.56 5.70
N LEU A 148 12.91 -1.69 6.58
CA LEU A 148 11.52 -1.76 7.04
C LEU A 148 10.54 -1.47 5.90
N ARG A 149 10.84 -0.48 5.05
CA ARG A 149 10.07 -0.19 3.83
C ARG A 149 10.06 -1.39 2.89
N MET A 150 11.21 -2.01 2.67
CA MET A 150 11.31 -3.23 1.85
C MET A 150 10.43 -4.34 2.42
N LEU A 151 10.51 -4.61 3.72
CA LEU A 151 9.70 -5.65 4.36
C LEU A 151 8.20 -5.37 4.23
N ASP A 152 7.78 -4.13 4.39
CA ASP A 152 6.37 -3.73 4.26
C ASP A 152 5.83 -4.01 2.85
N TYR A 153 6.57 -3.62 1.81
CA TYR A 153 6.20 -3.90 0.42
C TYR A 153 6.23 -5.40 0.09
N LEU A 154 7.18 -6.15 0.67
CA LEU A 154 7.26 -7.59 0.47
C LEU A 154 6.11 -8.32 1.15
N ALA A 155 5.60 -7.82 2.28
CA ALA A 155 4.58 -8.50 3.08
C ALA A 155 3.20 -8.57 2.40
N ILE A 156 2.94 -7.74 1.39
CA ILE A 156 1.70 -7.77 0.59
C ILE A 156 1.58 -9.08 -0.21
N TYR A 157 2.68 -9.58 -0.78
CA TYR A 157 2.68 -10.80 -1.58
C TYR A 157 2.27 -12.09 -0.84
N PRO A 158 2.83 -12.43 0.34
CA PRO A 158 2.38 -13.58 1.10
C PRO A 158 0.97 -13.40 1.67
N LEU A 159 0.51 -12.16 1.93
CA LEU A 159 -0.90 -11.93 2.27
C LEU A 159 -1.81 -12.31 1.11
N ILE A 160 -1.51 -11.83 -0.10
CA ILE A 160 -2.26 -12.19 -1.31
C ILE A 160 -2.35 -13.72 -1.41
N ALA A 161 -1.22 -14.45 -1.46
CA ALA A 161 -1.25 -15.91 -1.58
C ALA A 161 -1.93 -16.61 -0.38
N GLY A 162 -1.73 -16.08 0.84
CA GLY A 162 -2.37 -16.56 2.05
C GLY A 162 -3.90 -16.50 2.00
N THR A 163 -4.49 -15.49 1.35
CA THR A 163 -5.95 -15.36 1.21
C THR A 163 -6.57 -16.46 0.33
N PHE A 164 -5.84 -17.02 -0.64
CA PHE A 164 -6.30 -18.15 -1.46
C PHE A 164 -6.27 -19.47 -0.71
N THR A 165 -5.34 -19.59 0.25
CA THR A 165 -4.95 -20.87 0.84
C THR A 165 -6.12 -21.60 1.54
N PRO A 166 -6.96 -20.94 2.37
CA PRO A 166 -8.13 -21.59 2.97
C PRO A 166 -9.13 -22.12 1.94
N PHE A 167 -9.42 -21.36 0.88
CA PHE A 167 -10.36 -21.81 -0.14
C PHE A 167 -9.84 -23.04 -0.90
N CYS A 168 -8.55 -23.05 -1.24
CA CYS A 168 -7.94 -24.15 -1.97
C CYS A 168 -7.84 -25.42 -1.13
N LEU A 169 -7.39 -25.29 0.13
CA LEU A 169 -7.15 -26.44 1.00
C LEU A 169 -8.41 -26.95 1.70
N VAL A 170 -9.39 -26.09 1.99
CA VAL A 170 -10.62 -26.53 2.66
C VAL A 170 -11.60 -27.09 1.63
N PHE A 171 -11.96 -26.34 0.58
CA PHE A 171 -13.00 -26.76 -0.36
C PHE A 171 -12.49 -27.63 -1.51
N LEU A 172 -11.25 -27.44 -1.95
CA LEU A 172 -10.77 -27.96 -3.24
C LEU A 172 -9.53 -28.88 -3.14
N HIS A 173 -9.21 -29.39 -1.95
CA HIS A 173 -7.96 -30.17 -1.75
C HIS A 173 -7.90 -31.48 -2.55
N ASP A 174 -9.05 -32.07 -2.86
CA ASP A 174 -9.16 -33.28 -3.69
C ASP A 174 -9.14 -33.00 -5.20
N SER A 175 -8.98 -31.72 -5.60
CA SER A 175 -9.03 -31.30 -7.00
C SER A 175 -7.70 -30.71 -7.46
N VAL A 176 -7.31 -31.07 -8.68
CA VAL A 176 -6.18 -30.44 -9.41
C VAL A 176 -6.37 -28.93 -9.49
N ILE A 177 -7.62 -28.45 -9.53
CA ILE A 177 -7.95 -27.02 -9.59
C ILE A 177 -7.52 -26.30 -8.31
N GLY A 178 -7.80 -26.88 -7.14
CA GLY A 178 -7.38 -26.30 -5.86
C GLY A 178 -5.87 -26.15 -5.75
N TRP A 179 -5.13 -27.21 -6.10
CA TRP A 179 -3.66 -27.18 -6.12
C TRP A 179 -3.09 -26.24 -7.20
N SER A 180 -3.77 -26.10 -8.34
CA SER A 180 -3.36 -25.17 -9.40
C SER A 180 -3.46 -23.72 -8.95
N PHE A 181 -4.60 -23.32 -8.35
CA PHE A 181 -4.76 -21.96 -7.82
C PHE A 181 -3.77 -21.68 -6.69
N LEU A 182 -3.59 -22.63 -5.77
CA LEU A 182 -2.62 -22.51 -4.70
C LEU A 182 -1.19 -22.32 -5.25
N GLY A 183 -0.77 -23.20 -6.16
CA GLY A 183 0.56 -23.15 -6.78
C GLY A 183 0.80 -21.86 -7.57
N VAL A 184 -0.16 -21.44 -8.40
CA VAL A 184 -0.04 -20.21 -9.20
C VAL A 184 -0.01 -18.97 -8.31
N ALA A 185 -0.89 -18.86 -7.31
CA ALA A 185 -0.92 -17.70 -6.42
C ALA A 185 0.40 -17.57 -5.64
N TRP A 186 0.90 -18.65 -5.05
CA TRP A 186 2.18 -18.65 -4.32
C TRP A 186 3.38 -18.42 -5.25
N LEU A 187 3.39 -19.00 -6.45
CA LEU A 187 4.46 -18.78 -7.43
C LEU A 187 4.52 -17.31 -7.87
N LEU A 188 3.39 -16.71 -8.26
CA LEU A 188 3.35 -15.32 -8.68
C LEU A 188 3.70 -14.37 -7.53
N SER A 189 3.24 -14.66 -6.31
CA SER A 189 3.65 -13.92 -5.12
C SER A 189 5.16 -14.02 -4.88
N ALA A 190 5.75 -15.21 -4.99
CA ALA A 190 7.20 -15.40 -4.83
C ALA A 190 7.99 -14.65 -5.92
N VAL A 191 7.54 -14.70 -7.18
CA VAL A 191 8.15 -13.93 -8.27
C VAL A 191 8.08 -12.44 -7.98
N GLY A 192 6.91 -11.93 -7.56
CA GLY A 192 6.74 -10.53 -7.19
C GLY A 192 7.63 -10.09 -6.02
N MET A 193 7.77 -10.94 -4.99
CA MET A 193 8.71 -10.72 -3.89
C MET A 193 10.15 -10.62 -4.39
N ILE A 194 10.59 -11.54 -5.25
CA ILE A 194 11.96 -11.54 -5.79
C ILE A 194 12.20 -10.28 -6.62
N MET A 195 11.23 -9.88 -7.45
CA MET A 195 11.32 -8.66 -8.26
C MET A 195 11.43 -7.43 -7.36
N THR A 196 10.56 -7.31 -6.36
CA THR A 196 10.57 -6.19 -5.40
C THR A 196 11.86 -6.15 -4.58
N ALA A 197 12.34 -7.30 -4.11
CA ALA A 197 13.60 -7.38 -3.37
C ALA A 197 14.81 -7.00 -4.23
N LYS A 198 14.81 -7.35 -5.53
CA LYS A 198 15.91 -7.09 -6.45
C LYS A 198 15.99 -5.63 -6.89
N PHE A 199 14.86 -5.02 -7.23
CA PHE A 199 14.82 -3.65 -7.75
C PHE A 199 14.60 -2.61 -6.66
N GLY A 200 14.03 -3.01 -5.53
CA GLY A 200 13.70 -2.12 -4.44
C GLY A 200 12.43 -1.31 -4.68
N PRO A 201 11.70 -0.97 -3.60
CA PRO A 201 10.46 -0.20 -3.68
C PRO A 201 10.66 1.23 -4.19
N GLU A 202 11.89 1.75 -4.17
CA GLU A 202 12.22 3.10 -4.66
C GLU A 202 12.31 3.17 -6.19
N LEU A 203 12.73 2.08 -6.85
CA LEU A 203 12.87 2.04 -8.31
C LEU A 203 11.58 1.58 -9.02
N ILE A 204 10.70 0.90 -8.28
CA ILE A 204 9.42 0.42 -8.80
C ILE A 204 8.35 1.48 -8.56
N PRO A 205 7.77 2.10 -9.61
CA PRO A 205 6.69 3.08 -9.43
C PRO A 205 5.48 2.45 -8.71
N LYS A 206 4.80 3.24 -7.86
CA LYS A 206 3.64 2.77 -7.07
C LYS A 206 2.56 2.10 -7.91
N TRP A 207 2.24 2.66 -9.08
CA TRP A 207 1.25 2.09 -10.00
C TRP A 207 1.66 0.70 -10.51
N MET A 208 2.96 0.45 -10.70
CA MET A 208 3.47 -0.84 -11.16
C MET A 208 3.36 -1.89 -10.05
N SER A 209 3.77 -1.56 -8.82
CA SER A 209 3.57 -2.43 -7.64
C SER A 209 2.09 -2.78 -7.46
N MET A 210 1.23 -1.77 -7.46
CA MET A 210 -0.22 -1.96 -7.29
C MET A 210 -0.82 -2.82 -8.41
N THR A 211 -0.38 -2.63 -9.66
CA THR A 211 -0.82 -3.46 -10.78
C THR A 211 -0.43 -4.93 -10.55
N MET A 212 0.80 -5.22 -10.09
CA MET A 212 1.22 -6.58 -9.79
C MET A 212 0.36 -7.20 -8.67
N TYR A 213 0.15 -6.48 -7.56
CA TYR A 213 -0.66 -6.95 -6.44
C TYR A 213 -2.10 -7.26 -6.86
N ILE A 214 -2.74 -6.30 -7.53
CA ILE A 214 -4.13 -6.42 -7.98
C ILE A 214 -4.27 -7.56 -9.00
N THR A 215 -3.35 -7.68 -9.96
CA THR A 215 -3.40 -8.75 -10.97
C THR A 215 -3.37 -10.13 -10.33
N ILE A 216 -2.49 -10.37 -9.35
CA ILE A 216 -2.44 -11.65 -8.63
C ILE A 216 -3.72 -11.84 -7.81
N GLY A 217 -4.18 -10.80 -7.10
CA GLY A 217 -5.41 -10.85 -6.30
C GLY A 217 -6.66 -11.20 -7.12
N TRP A 218 -6.77 -10.71 -8.35
CA TRP A 218 -7.90 -11.00 -9.23
C TRP A 218 -7.95 -12.43 -9.78
N LEU A 219 -6.93 -13.26 -9.55
CA LEU A 219 -7.09 -14.72 -9.64
C LEU A 219 -8.25 -15.22 -8.79
N GLY A 220 -8.58 -14.49 -7.71
CA GLY A 220 -9.73 -14.74 -6.85
C GLY A 220 -11.06 -14.71 -7.60
N GLY A 221 -11.20 -13.90 -8.66
CA GLY A 221 -12.40 -13.87 -9.51
C GLY A 221 -12.60 -15.18 -10.28
N PHE A 222 -11.51 -15.82 -10.74
CA PHE A 222 -11.59 -17.14 -11.36
C PHE A 222 -11.80 -18.24 -10.32
N LEU A 223 -11.16 -18.13 -9.16
CA LEU A 223 -11.39 -19.05 -8.04
C LEU A 223 -12.85 -19.01 -7.58
N ALA A 224 -13.50 -17.84 -7.60
CA ALA A 224 -14.90 -17.65 -7.24
C ALA A 224 -15.82 -18.63 -7.99
N LEU A 225 -15.57 -18.90 -9.28
CA LEU A 225 -16.34 -19.84 -10.09
C LEU A 225 -16.39 -21.26 -9.51
N TYR A 226 -15.36 -21.65 -8.77
CA TYR A 226 -15.25 -22.96 -8.14
C TYR A 226 -15.73 -22.99 -6.69
N ILE A 227 -15.71 -21.85 -6.00
CA ILE A 227 -16.06 -21.79 -4.56
C ILE A 227 -17.51 -21.39 -4.29
N ILE A 228 -18.22 -20.82 -5.27
CA ILE A 228 -19.64 -20.45 -5.16
C ILE A 228 -20.54 -21.58 -4.61
N PRO A 229 -20.41 -22.85 -5.03
CA PRO A 229 -21.22 -23.93 -4.49
C PRO A 229 -21.10 -24.11 -2.97
N TYR A 230 -19.97 -23.70 -2.38
CA TYR A 230 -19.68 -23.86 -0.96
C TYR A 230 -20.07 -22.64 -0.12
N ILE A 231 -19.89 -21.43 -0.67
CA ILE A 231 -20.13 -20.17 0.06
C ILE A 231 -21.48 -19.50 -0.29
N GLY A 232 -22.14 -19.94 -1.35
CA GLY A 232 -23.38 -19.34 -1.86
C GLY A 232 -23.22 -17.89 -2.31
N LEU A 233 -24.33 -17.26 -2.71
CA LEU A 233 -24.32 -15.87 -3.19
C LEU A 233 -24.01 -14.86 -2.08
N SER A 234 -24.40 -15.15 -0.84
CA SER A 234 -24.11 -14.28 0.30
C SER A 234 -22.62 -14.26 0.64
N GLY A 235 -21.96 -15.44 0.66
CA GLY A 235 -20.52 -15.52 0.85
C GLY A 235 -19.75 -14.92 -0.32
N LEU A 236 -20.23 -15.13 -1.55
CA LEU A 236 -19.68 -14.49 -2.75
C LEU A 236 -19.74 -12.96 -2.66
N PHE A 237 -20.85 -12.39 -2.20
CA PHE A 237 -20.99 -10.94 -2.07
C PHE A 237 -19.92 -10.36 -1.13
N VAL A 238 -19.71 -10.97 0.04
CA VAL A 238 -18.67 -10.53 0.99
C VAL A 238 -17.27 -10.73 0.42
N PHE A 239 -17.03 -11.85 -0.28
CA PHE A 239 -15.76 -12.12 -0.95
C PHE A 239 -15.42 -11.06 -2.00
N VAL A 240 -16.38 -10.71 -2.86
CA VAL A 240 -16.23 -9.68 -3.89
C VAL A 240 -16.02 -8.30 -3.25
N LEU A 241 -16.72 -8.00 -2.15
CA LEU A 241 -16.55 -6.74 -1.44
C LEU A 241 -15.11 -6.57 -0.91
N GLY A 242 -14.50 -7.65 -0.41
CA GLY A 242 -13.07 -7.66 -0.05
C GLY A 242 -12.15 -7.33 -1.24
N GLY A 243 -12.36 -7.99 -2.38
CA GLY A 243 -11.58 -7.74 -3.60
C GLY A 243 -11.76 -6.32 -4.16
N VAL A 244 -12.98 -5.77 -4.09
CA VAL A 244 -13.28 -4.39 -4.48
C VAL A 244 -12.58 -3.40 -3.54
N CYS A 245 -12.61 -3.62 -2.23
CA CYS A 245 -11.89 -2.78 -1.27
C CYS A 245 -10.38 -2.74 -1.55
N TYR A 246 -9.75 -3.88 -1.82
CA TYR A 246 -8.33 -3.91 -2.22
C TYR A 246 -8.08 -3.14 -3.52
N THR A 247 -8.95 -3.28 -4.51
CA THR A 247 -8.79 -2.61 -5.81
C THR A 247 -8.95 -1.09 -5.69
N VAL A 248 -9.99 -0.63 -5.00
CA VAL A 248 -10.24 0.80 -4.78
C VAL A 248 -9.12 1.41 -3.94
N GLY A 249 -8.70 0.72 -2.87
CA GLY A 249 -7.56 1.15 -2.07
C GLY A 249 -6.29 1.28 -2.92
N GLY A 250 -5.98 0.28 -3.75
CA GLY A 250 -4.77 0.30 -4.56
C GLY A 250 -4.78 1.40 -5.62
N TYR A 251 -5.97 1.74 -6.13
CA TYR A 251 -6.16 2.91 -6.99
C TYR A 251 -5.90 4.23 -6.24
N VAL A 252 -6.47 4.40 -5.03
CA VAL A 252 -6.22 5.57 -4.18
C VAL A 252 -4.72 5.71 -3.88
N TYR A 253 -4.07 4.60 -3.53
CA TYR A 253 -2.63 4.60 -3.23
C TYR A 253 -1.78 5.00 -4.43
N SER A 254 -2.05 4.42 -5.60
CA SER A 254 -1.27 4.66 -6.82
C SER A 254 -1.52 6.01 -7.48
N SER A 255 -2.72 6.58 -7.29
CA SER A 255 -3.07 7.92 -7.79
C SER A 255 -2.63 9.05 -6.84
N GLU A 256 -2.20 8.69 -5.63
CA GLU A 256 -1.85 9.61 -4.54
C GLU A 256 -2.98 10.61 -4.20
N GLN A 257 -4.24 10.22 -4.43
CA GLN A 257 -5.43 11.05 -4.23
C GLN A 257 -6.61 10.20 -3.71
N PRO A 258 -7.54 10.76 -2.92
CA PRO A 258 -7.65 12.17 -2.53
C PRO A 258 -6.80 12.54 -1.31
N ASN A 259 -6.56 13.85 -1.12
CA ASN A 259 -5.92 14.41 0.07
C ASN A 259 -6.85 15.40 0.80
N PRO A 260 -7.84 14.91 1.59
CA PRO A 260 -8.83 15.78 2.24
C PRO A 260 -8.23 16.75 3.25
N TYR A 261 -7.22 16.31 4.02
CA TYR A 261 -6.51 17.09 5.01
C TYR A 261 -5.00 16.90 4.86
N PRO A 262 -4.32 17.68 4.00
CA PRO A 262 -2.89 17.51 3.75
C PRO A 262 -2.05 17.47 5.03
N GLY A 263 -1.11 16.51 5.10
CA GLY A 263 -0.24 16.30 6.26
C GLY A 263 -0.91 15.64 7.47
N LYS A 264 -2.21 15.31 7.41
CA LYS A 264 -2.94 14.64 8.51
C LYS A 264 -3.74 13.43 8.06
N PHE A 265 -4.41 13.54 6.92
CA PHE A 265 -5.25 12.47 6.38
C PHE A 265 -5.41 12.64 4.87
N GLY A 266 -4.86 11.69 4.12
CA GLY A 266 -4.84 11.68 2.68
C GLY A 266 -4.87 10.26 2.12
N PHE A 267 -4.30 10.12 0.93
CA PHE A 267 -4.39 8.90 0.14
C PHE A 267 -3.82 7.67 0.87
N HIS A 268 -2.76 7.84 1.67
CA HIS A 268 -2.07 6.75 2.34
C HIS A 268 -2.89 6.20 3.53
N GLU A 269 -3.46 7.08 4.34
CA GLU A 269 -4.32 6.71 5.46
C GLU A 269 -5.62 6.06 4.95
N ILE A 270 -6.16 6.57 3.84
CA ILE A 270 -7.32 5.99 3.15
C ILE A 270 -6.97 4.60 2.61
N TRP A 271 -5.79 4.42 2.02
CA TRP A 271 -5.28 3.12 1.58
C TRP A 271 -5.24 2.12 2.74
N HIS A 272 -4.67 2.49 3.90
CA HIS A 272 -4.65 1.66 5.10
C HIS A 272 -6.06 1.25 5.52
N CYS A 273 -7.01 2.18 5.54
CA CYS A 273 -8.40 1.88 5.86
C CYS A 273 -9.02 0.85 4.90
N PHE A 274 -8.76 0.97 3.59
CA PHE A 274 -9.24 -0.01 2.61
C PHE A 274 -8.59 -1.38 2.76
N VAL A 275 -7.30 -1.46 3.07
CA VAL A 275 -6.59 -2.73 3.32
C VAL A 275 -7.17 -3.44 4.55
N ILE A 276 -7.41 -2.71 5.63
CA ILE A 276 -8.04 -3.25 6.85
C ILE A 276 -9.45 -3.75 6.54
N LEU A 277 -10.26 -2.95 5.83
CA LEU A 277 -11.63 -3.30 5.49
C LEU A 277 -11.70 -4.53 4.57
N ALA A 278 -10.79 -4.62 3.60
CA ALA A 278 -10.66 -5.79 2.75
C ALA A 278 -10.29 -7.04 3.55
N ALA A 279 -9.26 -6.94 4.42
CA ALA A 279 -8.86 -8.04 5.30
C ALA A 279 -10.00 -8.49 6.22
N PHE A 280 -10.81 -7.55 6.71
CA PHE A 280 -12.02 -7.86 7.49
C PHE A 280 -13.03 -8.65 6.67
N PHE A 281 -13.33 -8.27 5.43
CA PHE A 281 -14.26 -9.02 4.58
C PHE A 281 -13.74 -10.41 4.22
N HIS A 282 -12.44 -10.55 3.93
CA HIS A 282 -11.84 -11.88 3.73
C HIS A 282 -11.93 -12.73 5.00
N PHE A 283 -11.61 -12.18 6.17
CA PHE A 283 -11.77 -12.86 7.45
C PHE A 283 -13.24 -13.27 7.70
N ALA A 284 -14.20 -12.39 7.41
CA ALA A 284 -15.62 -12.66 7.54
C ALA A 284 -16.04 -13.87 6.68
N VAL A 285 -15.57 -13.96 5.44
CA VAL A 285 -15.80 -15.13 4.59
C VAL A 285 -15.21 -16.39 5.23
N MET A 286 -13.97 -16.32 5.72
CA MET A 286 -13.33 -17.44 6.40
C MET A 286 -14.14 -17.91 7.61
N PHE A 287 -14.59 -16.98 8.44
CA PHE A 287 -15.22 -17.26 9.70
C PHE A 287 -16.65 -17.80 9.56
N TRP A 288 -17.46 -17.22 8.67
CA TRP A 288 -18.87 -17.58 8.54
C TRP A 288 -19.16 -18.66 7.50
N TRP A 289 -18.28 -18.88 6.52
CA TRP A 289 -18.49 -19.90 5.48
C TRP A 289 -17.43 -20.98 5.47
N VAL A 290 -16.14 -20.65 5.56
CA VAL A 290 -15.06 -21.66 5.40
C VAL A 290 -14.87 -22.50 6.66
N VAL A 291 -14.83 -21.89 7.85
CA VAL A 291 -14.71 -22.59 9.13
C VAL A 291 -15.85 -23.60 9.38
N PRO A 292 -17.14 -23.23 9.23
CA PRO A 292 -18.22 -24.16 9.55
C PRO A 292 -18.45 -25.25 8.50
N TRP A 293 -17.93 -25.09 7.28
CA TRP A 293 -18.14 -26.06 6.21
C TRP A 293 -17.64 -27.46 6.57
N GLN A 294 -18.40 -28.49 6.18
CA GLN A 294 -18.01 -29.89 6.31
C GLN A 294 -18.17 -30.55 4.92
N PRO A 295 -17.24 -31.42 4.52
CA PRO A 295 -17.33 -32.17 3.26
C PRO A 295 -18.51 -33.13 3.20
#